data_AF-A0A9P2LKE8-F1
#
_entry.id   AF-A0A9P2LKE8-F1
#
_cell.length_a   1.000
_cell.length_b   1.000
_cell.length_c   1.000
_cell.angle_alpha   90.00
_cell.angle_beta   90.00
_cell.angle_gamma   90.00
#
_symmetry.space_group_name_H-M   'P 1'
#
loop_
_entity.id
_entity.type
_entity.pdbx_description
1 polymer ?
#
loop_
_entity_poly.entity_id
_entity_poly.type
_entity_poly.pdbx_seq_one_letter_code
_entity_poly.pdbx_strand_id
1 'polypeptide(L)'
;MARAKTYEEIKQYIEIESNSGCKLLTTKEELEEEKIKQGKGNGSAKLQILCGECKKNIMQKSYASFKNRKGYTCRECSNKHIVRHSWDKDNLKELVEDNSNCELVDFYRTNGKKKRIHLILQCECGSQFDTDLSLFKGGKHCCNKCSNKKTSEKMTIHDDSTLKILIEDNSKYKYIKFDKVKNKQSTGYSVFLHIMDNEGYKYRIDKNSFHSFLKDAHNGFSRFKTSNIYTNYNFNLWITKNTNYQFLQSEYINGRFFIHLIDNEGYKYFMHKSNIDLIIKNNIKINMRFCKDNILYRILM
;
A
#
# COMPACT_ATOMS: atom_id res chain seq x y z
N MET A 1 16.06 -18.60 -18.48
CA MET A 1 17.16 -19.10 -17.63
C MET A 1 18.38 -18.23 -17.86
N ALA A 2 19.13 -17.84 -16.83
CA ALA A 2 20.34 -17.04 -17.01
C ALA A 2 21.41 -17.89 -17.72
N ARG A 3 22.02 -17.33 -18.79
CA ARG A 3 23.10 -18.00 -19.53
C ARG A 3 24.31 -18.25 -18.62
N ALA A 4 24.88 -19.44 -18.72
CA ALA A 4 26.13 -19.78 -18.03
C ALA A 4 27.27 -18.90 -18.55
N LYS A 5 28.04 -18.30 -17.62
CA LYS A 5 29.12 -17.35 -17.93
C LYS A 5 30.43 -18.05 -18.30
N THR A 6 31.10 -17.68 -19.37
CA THR A 6 32.38 -18.30 -19.74
C THR A 6 33.46 -18.03 -18.69
N TYR A 7 34.55 -18.79 -18.73
CA TYR A 7 35.70 -18.58 -17.85
C TYR A 7 36.24 -17.14 -17.96
N GLU A 8 36.31 -16.64 -19.19
CA GLU A 8 36.81 -15.31 -19.54
C GLU A 8 35.89 -14.22 -18.97
N GLU A 9 34.57 -14.38 -19.04
CA GLU A 9 33.60 -13.47 -18.42
C GLU A 9 33.73 -13.46 -16.88
N ILE A 10 33.95 -14.64 -16.27
CA ILE A 10 34.14 -14.76 -14.81
C ILE A 10 35.44 -14.05 -14.38
N LYS A 11 36.54 -14.29 -15.11
CA LYS A 11 37.84 -13.68 -14.84
C LYS A 11 37.79 -12.17 -15.00
N GLN A 12 37.23 -11.67 -16.10
CA GLN A 12 37.07 -10.23 -16.35
C GLN A 12 36.27 -9.55 -15.24
N TYR A 13 35.17 -10.17 -14.77
CA TYR A 13 34.39 -9.60 -13.67
C TYR A 13 35.17 -9.54 -12.36
N ILE A 14 35.88 -10.63 -11.99
CA ILE A 14 36.62 -10.71 -10.72
C ILE A 14 37.79 -9.73 -10.71
N GLU A 15 38.59 -9.71 -11.78
CA GLU A 15 39.86 -8.96 -11.81
C GLU A 15 39.69 -7.49 -12.19
N ILE A 16 38.64 -7.14 -12.95
CA ILE A 16 38.46 -5.80 -13.51
C ILE A 16 37.14 -5.18 -13.05
N GLU A 17 35.99 -5.73 -13.46
CA GLU A 17 34.69 -5.02 -13.32
C GLU A 17 34.24 -4.86 -11.86
N SER A 18 34.62 -5.78 -10.98
CA SER A 18 34.27 -5.70 -9.56
C SER A 18 35.05 -4.63 -8.79
N ASN A 19 36.15 -4.11 -9.36
CA ASN A 19 37.09 -3.22 -8.70
C ASN A 19 37.55 -3.72 -7.31
N SER A 20 37.60 -5.04 -7.12
CA SER A 20 37.93 -5.67 -5.85
C SER A 20 39.44 -5.84 -5.63
N GLY A 21 40.24 -5.65 -6.68
CA GLY A 21 41.66 -6.02 -6.72
C GLY A 21 41.93 -7.52 -6.56
N CYS A 22 40.90 -8.37 -6.57
CA CYS A 22 41.05 -9.82 -6.42
C CYS A 22 41.61 -10.45 -7.70
N LYS A 23 42.28 -11.59 -7.56
CA LYS A 23 42.83 -12.36 -8.69
C LYS A 23 42.23 -13.76 -8.73
N LEU A 24 41.80 -14.22 -9.91
CA LEU A 24 41.31 -15.59 -10.07
C LEU A 24 42.50 -16.54 -10.17
N LEU A 25 42.54 -17.56 -9.30
CA LEU A 25 43.58 -18.59 -9.30
C LEU A 25 43.13 -19.88 -9.98
N THR A 26 41.82 -20.17 -9.93
CA THR A 26 41.25 -21.35 -10.59
C THR A 26 41.49 -21.29 -12.09
N THR A 27 42.00 -22.39 -12.67
CA THR A 27 42.20 -22.49 -14.12
C THR A 27 40.91 -22.81 -14.85
N LYS A 28 40.94 -22.77 -16.18
CA LYS A 28 39.77 -23.11 -17.01
C LYS A 28 39.38 -24.58 -16.85
N GLU A 29 40.37 -25.45 -16.80
CA GLU A 29 40.21 -26.91 -16.65
C GLU A 29 39.59 -27.25 -15.29
N GLU A 30 40.15 -26.69 -14.21
CA GLU A 30 39.62 -26.86 -12.84
C GLU A 30 38.16 -26.38 -12.72
N LEU A 31 37.81 -25.28 -13.41
CA LEU A 31 36.45 -24.77 -13.43
C LEU A 31 35.49 -25.75 -14.13
N GLU A 32 35.88 -26.35 -15.26
CA GLU A 32 35.04 -27.35 -15.93
C GLU A 32 34.90 -28.62 -15.10
N GLU A 33 35.97 -29.10 -14.45
CA GLU A 33 35.91 -30.24 -13.53
C GLU A 33 34.94 -29.99 -12.36
N GLU A 34 34.98 -28.80 -11.75
CA GLU A 34 34.08 -28.43 -10.66
C GLU A 34 32.60 -28.37 -11.10
N LYS A 35 32.32 -27.95 -12.34
CA LYS A 35 30.95 -27.99 -12.88
C LYS A 35 30.45 -29.42 -13.02
N ILE A 36 31.30 -30.32 -13.53
CA ILE A 36 30.97 -31.74 -13.69
C ILE A 36 30.69 -32.37 -12.32
N LYS A 37 31.57 -32.15 -11.34
CA LYS A 37 31.43 -32.68 -9.96
C LYS A 37 30.13 -32.23 -9.29
N GLN A 38 29.70 -30.99 -9.52
CA GLN A 38 28.53 -30.43 -8.84
C GLN A 38 27.21 -30.66 -9.58
N GLY A 39 27.24 -31.16 -10.83
CA GLY A 39 26.04 -31.34 -11.67
C GLY A 39 25.24 -30.06 -11.89
N LYS A 40 25.88 -28.88 -11.74
CA LYS A 40 25.24 -27.56 -11.73
C LYS A 40 26.06 -26.57 -12.55
N GLY A 41 25.38 -25.60 -13.15
CA GLY A 41 26.03 -24.52 -13.88
C GLY A 41 26.93 -23.62 -13.02
N ASN A 42 27.60 -22.69 -13.69
CA ASN A 42 28.75 -21.91 -13.20
C ASN A 42 28.46 -21.05 -11.95
N GLY A 43 27.19 -20.86 -11.59
CA GLY A 43 26.81 -20.16 -10.37
C GLY A 43 27.20 -20.90 -9.07
N SER A 44 27.44 -22.21 -9.14
CA SER A 44 27.73 -23.05 -7.95
C SER A 44 29.19 -23.50 -7.86
N ALA A 45 29.89 -23.64 -9.00
CA ALA A 45 31.27 -24.08 -9.06
C ALA A 45 32.17 -23.26 -8.13
N LYS A 46 33.01 -23.93 -7.33
CA LYS A 46 33.88 -23.27 -6.36
C LYS A 46 35.13 -22.73 -7.07
N LEU A 47 35.41 -21.44 -6.87
CA LEU A 47 36.58 -20.75 -7.39
C LEU A 47 37.55 -20.46 -6.25
N GLN A 48 38.84 -20.60 -6.52
CA GLN A 48 39.93 -20.09 -5.70
C GLN A 48 40.26 -18.66 -6.15
N ILE A 49 40.10 -17.71 -5.24
CA ILE A 49 40.26 -16.28 -5.52
C ILE A 49 41.22 -15.68 -4.50
N LEU A 50 42.33 -15.10 -4.96
CA LEU A 50 43.25 -14.36 -4.10
C LEU A 50 42.61 -13.03 -3.70
N CYS A 51 42.56 -12.75 -2.40
CA CYS A 51 41.97 -11.53 -1.88
C CYS A 51 42.80 -10.29 -2.28
N GLY A 52 42.17 -9.31 -2.90
CA GLY A 52 42.84 -8.08 -3.36
C GLY A 52 43.36 -7.17 -2.25
N GLU A 53 42.73 -7.22 -1.07
CA GLU A 53 43.10 -6.35 0.06
C GLU A 53 44.36 -6.84 0.77
N CYS A 54 44.37 -8.08 1.28
CA CYS A 54 45.53 -8.63 1.97
C CYS A 54 46.60 -9.22 1.04
N LYS A 55 46.25 -9.54 -0.22
CA LYS A 55 47.10 -10.19 -1.23
C LYS A 55 47.77 -11.50 -0.78
N LYS A 56 47.27 -12.11 0.30
CA LYS A 56 47.82 -13.32 0.94
C LYS A 56 46.80 -14.45 1.02
N ASN A 57 45.58 -14.13 1.46
CA ASN A 57 44.57 -15.16 1.70
C ASN A 57 43.84 -15.55 0.42
N ILE A 58 43.69 -16.86 0.23
CA ILE A 58 42.90 -17.47 -0.84
C ILE A 58 41.50 -17.77 -0.30
N MET A 59 40.48 -17.33 -1.03
CA MET A 59 39.08 -17.56 -0.72
C MET A 59 38.51 -18.62 -1.65
N GLN A 60 37.71 -19.53 -1.11
CA GLN A 60 36.91 -20.46 -1.90
C GLN A 60 35.46 -19.95 -1.97
N LYS A 61 35.03 -19.47 -3.14
CA LYS A 61 33.69 -18.90 -3.36
C LYS A 61 33.17 -19.25 -4.75
N SER A 62 31.87 -19.40 -4.91
CA SER A 62 31.29 -19.48 -6.25
C SER A 62 31.20 -18.11 -6.92
N TYR A 63 31.13 -18.06 -8.26
CA TYR A 63 30.94 -16.81 -9.00
C TYR A 63 29.70 -16.05 -8.52
N ALA A 64 28.57 -16.75 -8.33
CA ALA A 64 27.33 -16.13 -7.86
C ALA A 64 27.48 -15.54 -6.45
N SER A 65 28.18 -16.24 -5.55
CA SER A 65 28.43 -15.71 -4.20
C SER A 65 29.36 -14.50 -4.22
N PHE A 66 30.38 -14.51 -5.08
CA PHE A 66 31.30 -13.38 -5.23
C PHE A 66 30.59 -12.13 -5.78
N LYS A 67 29.79 -12.32 -6.84
CA LYS A 67 29.03 -11.24 -7.50
C LYS A 67 27.91 -10.67 -6.64
N ASN A 68 27.04 -11.52 -6.08
CA ASN A 68 25.78 -11.05 -5.47
C ASN A 68 25.93 -10.56 -4.03
N ARG A 69 26.90 -11.09 -3.27
CA ARG A 69 27.04 -10.76 -1.83
C ARG A 69 28.03 -9.62 -1.57
N LYS A 70 28.63 -9.03 -2.62
CA LYS A 70 29.73 -8.04 -2.53
C LYS A 70 30.84 -8.45 -1.56
N GLY A 71 31.03 -9.77 -1.38
CA GLY A 71 31.98 -10.35 -0.43
C GLY A 71 33.37 -10.41 -1.06
N TYR A 72 33.94 -9.27 -1.42
CA TYR A 72 35.21 -9.17 -2.12
C TYR A 72 36.43 -9.41 -1.22
N THR A 73 36.23 -9.36 0.09
CA THR A 73 37.31 -9.51 1.07
C THR A 73 37.34 -10.92 1.68
N CYS A 74 38.53 -11.34 2.08
CA CYS A 74 38.71 -12.58 2.85
C CYS A 74 38.18 -12.39 4.27
N ARG A 75 37.92 -13.48 5.00
CA ARG A 75 37.34 -13.42 6.35
C ARG A 75 38.14 -12.53 7.29
N GLU A 76 39.47 -12.55 7.21
CA GLU A 76 40.34 -11.69 8.02
C GLU A 76 40.18 -10.21 7.69
N CYS A 77 40.23 -9.85 6.40
CA CYS A 77 39.98 -8.47 5.96
C CYS A 77 38.56 -8.01 6.30
N SER A 78 37.54 -8.84 6.04
CA SER A 78 36.17 -8.54 6.45
C SER A 78 36.09 -8.28 7.95
N ASN A 79 36.77 -9.09 8.77
CA ASN A 79 36.79 -8.90 10.22
C ASN A 79 37.51 -7.63 10.68
N LYS A 80 38.50 -7.13 9.94
CA LYS A 80 39.13 -5.82 10.22
C LYS A 80 38.15 -4.66 10.02
N HIS A 81 37.30 -4.76 8.99
CA HIS A 81 36.25 -3.76 8.71
C HIS A 81 35.01 -3.94 9.58
N ILE A 82 34.82 -5.10 10.20
CA ILE A 82 33.87 -5.26 11.29
C ILE A 82 34.51 -4.61 12.53
N VAL A 83 34.62 -3.28 12.49
CA VAL A 83 34.61 -2.50 13.72
C VAL A 83 33.28 -2.87 14.35
N ARG A 84 33.32 -3.75 15.36
CA ARG A 84 32.20 -3.87 16.28
C ARG A 84 32.17 -2.50 16.94
N HIS A 85 31.41 -1.56 16.37
CA HIS A 85 31.13 -0.29 17.00
C HIS A 85 30.52 -0.65 18.34
N SER A 86 31.39 -0.63 19.34
CA SER A 86 30.98 -0.71 20.71
C SER A 86 30.26 0.61 20.91
N TRP A 87 28.95 0.56 20.98
CA TRP A 87 28.15 1.69 21.38
C TRP A 87 28.57 2.06 22.80
N ASP A 88 29.46 3.03 22.90
CA ASP A 88 29.77 3.72 24.14
C ASP A 88 28.77 4.86 24.34
N LYS A 89 28.92 5.55 25.46
CA LYS A 89 28.02 6.64 25.84
C LYS A 89 28.07 7.78 24.82
N ASP A 90 29.25 8.09 24.30
CA ASP A 90 29.48 9.24 23.42
C ASP A 90 28.82 9.04 22.05
N ASN A 91 29.04 7.89 21.41
CA ASN A 91 28.40 7.56 20.14
C ASN A 91 26.87 7.44 20.24
N LEU A 92 26.36 7.00 21.41
CA LEU A 92 24.92 6.95 21.66
C LEU A 92 24.33 8.34 21.86
N LYS A 93 25.07 9.24 22.51
CA LYS A 93 24.64 10.62 22.72
C LYS A 93 24.54 11.36 21.40
N GLU A 94 25.59 11.30 20.57
CA GLU A 94 25.61 11.88 19.22
C GLU A 94 24.45 11.36 18.36
N LEU A 95 24.22 10.04 18.35
CA LEU A 95 23.08 9.46 17.63
C LEU A 95 21.72 10.01 18.07
N VAL A 96 21.52 10.21 19.38
CA VAL A 96 20.24 10.71 19.92
C VAL A 96 20.03 12.16 19.54
N GLU A 97 21.07 12.99 19.66
CA GLU A 97 21.05 14.42 19.31
C GLU A 97 20.82 14.64 17.81
N ASP A 98 21.46 13.84 16.95
CA ASP A 98 21.32 13.93 15.49
C ASP A 98 19.92 13.56 14.97
N ASN A 99 19.19 12.72 15.69
CA ASN A 99 17.94 12.12 15.20
C ASN A 99 16.70 12.59 15.97
N SER A 100 16.84 13.35 17.05
CA SER A 100 15.71 13.72 17.89
C SER A 100 15.99 14.93 18.78
N ASN A 101 14.92 15.56 19.27
CA ASN A 101 14.99 16.57 20.33
C ASN A 101 15.00 15.94 21.74
N CYS A 102 15.36 14.66 21.88
CA CYS A 102 15.47 14.01 23.19
C CYS A 102 16.90 14.11 23.72
N GLU A 103 17.05 14.04 25.04
CA GLU A 103 18.35 13.93 25.69
C GLU A 103 18.61 12.49 26.17
N LEU A 104 19.82 11.97 25.95
CA LEU A 104 20.22 10.67 26.47
C LEU A 104 20.56 10.79 27.96
N VAL A 105 19.73 10.20 28.82
CA VAL A 105 19.95 10.17 30.27
C VAL A 105 20.92 9.04 30.63
N ASP A 106 20.62 7.83 30.16
CA ASP A 106 21.43 6.64 30.43
C ASP A 106 21.18 5.54 29.38
N PHE A 107 21.96 4.47 29.42
CA PHE A 107 21.75 3.29 28.59
C PHE A 107 22.18 2.01 29.31
N TYR A 108 21.54 0.90 28.99
CA TYR A 108 21.92 -0.41 29.52
C TYR A 108 21.84 -1.50 28.46
N ARG A 109 22.45 -2.64 28.76
CA ARG A 109 22.43 -3.82 27.91
C ARG A 109 21.62 -4.93 28.56
N THR A 110 20.77 -5.58 27.79
CA THR A 110 20.00 -6.72 28.29
C THR A 110 20.88 -7.95 28.46
N ASN A 111 20.67 -8.68 29.56
CA ASN A 111 21.32 -9.94 29.85
C ASN A 111 20.55 -11.09 29.19
N GLY A 112 20.84 -11.34 27.91
CA GLY A 112 20.19 -12.41 27.16
C GLY A 112 21.03 -12.90 25.98
N LYS A 113 20.57 -13.98 25.33
CA LYS A 113 21.23 -14.56 24.13
C LYS A 113 21.43 -13.52 23.01
N LYS A 114 20.55 -12.51 22.95
CA LYS A 114 20.69 -11.33 22.09
C LYS A 114 20.89 -10.11 22.98
N LYS A 115 22.14 -9.69 23.17
CA LYS A 115 22.47 -8.44 23.88
C LYS A 115 21.88 -7.28 23.09
N ARG A 116 20.84 -6.64 23.63
CA ARG A 116 20.24 -5.41 23.07
C ARG A 116 20.65 -4.21 23.89
N ILE A 117 20.69 -3.05 23.25
CA ILE A 117 21.00 -1.78 23.89
C ILE A 117 19.69 -1.03 24.08
N HIS A 118 19.39 -0.67 25.32
CA HIS A 118 18.25 0.16 25.70
C HIS A 118 18.75 1.54 26.07
N LEU A 119 18.02 2.55 25.62
CA LEU A 119 18.25 3.95 25.88
C LEU A 119 17.18 4.45 26.85
N ILE A 120 17.61 5.16 27.88
CA ILE A 120 16.74 5.93 28.78
C ILE A 120 16.84 7.37 28.30
N LEU A 121 15.76 7.88 27.71
CA LEU A 121 15.72 9.18 27.05
C LEU A 121 14.79 10.13 27.79
N GLN A 122 15.18 11.39 27.93
CA GLN A 122 14.31 12.47 28.38
C GLN A 122 13.73 13.17 27.16
N CYS A 123 12.40 13.08 27.01
CA CYS A 123 11.69 13.75 25.92
C CYS A 123 11.56 15.25 26.21
N GLU A 124 11.41 16.06 25.16
CA GLU A 124 11.18 17.51 25.24
C GLU A 124 10.00 17.91 26.15
N CYS A 125 9.00 17.03 26.32
CA CYS A 125 7.90 17.26 27.27
C CYS A 125 8.27 17.00 28.74
N GLY A 126 9.55 16.75 29.04
CA GLY A 126 10.07 16.41 30.37
C GLY A 126 9.84 14.97 30.81
N SER A 127 9.06 14.16 30.08
CA SER A 127 8.85 12.75 30.44
C SER A 127 10.02 11.88 29.98
N GLN A 128 10.50 11.01 30.87
CA GLN A 128 11.47 9.98 30.53
C GLN A 128 10.80 8.74 29.94
N PHE A 129 11.51 8.05 29.04
CA PHE A 129 11.04 6.79 28.45
C PHE A 129 12.20 5.87 28.08
N ASP A 130 11.94 4.56 28.14
CA ASP A 130 12.85 3.50 27.71
C ASP A 130 12.55 3.09 26.26
N THR A 131 13.60 2.93 25.45
CA THR A 131 13.48 2.34 24.13
C THR A 131 14.71 1.55 23.70
N ASP A 132 14.49 0.49 22.93
CA ASP A 132 15.57 -0.24 22.26
C ASP A 132 16.22 0.63 21.17
N LEU A 133 17.54 0.55 21.04
CA LEU A 133 18.33 1.28 20.04
C LEU A 133 17.85 1.05 18.60
N SER A 134 17.42 -0.18 18.26
CA SER A 134 16.86 -0.50 16.95
C SER A 134 15.50 0.16 16.71
N LEU A 135 14.66 0.25 17.74
CA LEU A 135 13.38 0.98 17.66
C LEU A 135 13.59 2.48 17.54
N PHE A 136 14.59 3.02 18.23
CA PHE A 136 14.97 4.42 18.11
C PHE A 136 15.43 4.73 16.68
N LYS A 137 16.35 3.94 16.12
CA LYS A 137 16.76 4.05 14.70
C LYS A 137 15.60 3.84 13.71
N GLY A 138 14.58 3.10 14.12
CA GLY A 138 13.36 2.86 13.35
C GLY A 138 12.30 3.96 13.44
N GLY A 139 12.55 5.07 14.16
CA GLY A 139 11.65 6.22 14.19
C GLY A 139 11.06 6.58 15.56
N LYS A 140 11.35 5.82 16.63
CA LYS A 140 10.80 6.11 17.97
C LYS A 140 11.58 7.23 18.68
N HIS A 141 11.46 8.44 18.15
CA HIS A 141 12.22 9.63 18.59
C HIS A 141 11.53 10.47 19.69
N CYS A 142 10.45 9.99 20.29
CA CYS A 142 9.77 10.68 21.39
C CYS A 142 8.99 9.71 22.29
N CYS A 143 8.62 10.19 23.48
CA CYS A 143 7.84 9.39 24.41
C CYS A 143 6.43 9.07 23.86
N ASN A 144 5.78 8.04 24.39
CA ASN A 144 4.45 7.63 23.95
C ASN A 144 3.39 8.75 24.13
N LYS A 145 3.53 9.64 25.12
CA LYS A 145 2.61 10.78 25.29
C LYS A 145 2.70 11.74 24.09
N CYS A 146 3.91 12.13 23.71
CA CYS A 146 4.14 13.00 22.55
C CYS A 146 3.80 12.31 21.23
N SER A 147 4.16 11.03 21.08
CA SER A 147 3.83 10.23 19.90
C SER A 147 2.31 10.11 19.71
N ASN A 148 1.58 9.82 20.80
CA ASN A 148 0.13 9.75 20.78
C ASN A 148 -0.50 11.12 20.53
N LYS A 149 0.07 12.22 21.09
CA LYS A 149 -0.39 13.58 20.79
C LYS A 149 -0.26 13.91 19.31
N LYS A 150 0.90 13.66 18.71
CA LYS A 150 1.12 13.83 17.26
C LYS A 150 0.20 12.94 16.43
N THR A 151 -0.07 11.72 16.89
CA THR A 151 -1.00 10.80 16.23
C THR A 151 -2.44 11.25 16.37
N SER A 152 -2.86 11.76 17.54
CA SER A 152 -4.18 12.33 17.77
C SER A 152 -4.39 13.65 17.04
N GLU A 153 -3.33 14.45 16.86
CA GLU A 153 -3.34 15.68 16.06
C GLU A 153 -3.37 15.37 14.55
N LYS A 154 -2.69 14.32 14.09
CA LYS A 154 -2.87 13.79 12.72
C LYS A 154 -4.23 13.11 12.53
N MET A 155 -4.79 12.55 13.61
CA MET A 155 -6.16 12.02 13.68
C MET A 155 -7.18 13.08 14.06
N THR A 156 -6.82 14.37 14.15
CA THR A 156 -7.83 15.43 14.09
C THR A 156 -8.40 15.29 12.70
N ILE A 157 -9.52 14.58 12.69
CA ILE A 157 -10.59 14.67 11.73
C ILE A 157 -10.41 16.03 11.08
N HIS A 158 -9.91 16.09 9.84
CA HIS A 158 -10.02 17.31 9.03
C HIS A 158 -11.33 17.94 9.46
N ASP A 159 -11.25 19.08 10.15
CA ASP A 159 -12.41 19.70 10.74
C ASP A 159 -13.47 19.78 9.63
N ASP A 160 -14.76 19.70 9.95
CA ASP A 160 -15.82 19.75 8.95
C ASP A 160 -15.58 20.93 8.00
N SER A 161 -14.96 22.01 8.50
CA SER A 161 -14.42 23.15 7.74
C SER A 161 -13.38 22.78 6.67
N THR A 162 -12.33 22.01 6.99
CA THR A 162 -11.25 21.66 6.06
C THR A 162 -11.72 20.70 4.97
N LEU A 163 -12.56 19.73 5.32
CA LEU A 163 -13.16 18.83 4.32
C LEU A 163 -14.14 19.57 3.42
N LYS A 164 -14.93 20.49 4.00
CA LYS A 164 -15.80 21.37 3.23
C LYS A 164 -15.01 22.22 2.24
N ILE A 165 -13.94 22.88 2.67
CA ILE A 165 -13.04 23.64 1.78
C ILE A 165 -12.49 22.73 0.68
N LEU A 166 -11.95 21.56 1.01
CA LEU A 166 -11.36 20.66 0.02
C LEU A 166 -12.38 20.11 -0.99
N ILE A 167 -13.64 19.92 -0.57
CA ILE A 167 -14.75 19.52 -1.45
C ILE A 167 -15.18 20.69 -2.32
N GLU A 168 -15.35 21.88 -1.75
CA GLU A 168 -15.82 23.08 -2.46
C GLU A 168 -14.76 23.63 -3.43
N ASP A 169 -13.47 23.52 -3.10
CA ASP A 169 -12.34 23.81 -3.99
C ASP A 169 -12.31 22.85 -5.20
N ASN A 170 -12.80 21.62 -5.01
CA ASN A 170 -13.04 20.68 -6.09
C ASN A 170 -14.39 21.01 -6.74
N SER A 171 -14.40 22.06 -7.58
CA SER A 171 -15.55 22.73 -8.24
C SER A 171 -16.65 21.85 -8.89
N LYS A 172 -16.50 20.53 -8.88
CA LYS A 172 -17.46 19.53 -9.34
C LYS A 172 -18.40 19.01 -8.27
N TYR A 173 -18.12 19.27 -6.99
CA TYR A 173 -18.90 18.73 -5.88
C TYR A 173 -19.32 19.80 -4.87
N LYS A 174 -20.54 19.67 -4.38
CA LYS A 174 -21.10 20.44 -3.27
C LYS A 174 -21.21 19.56 -2.04
N TYR A 175 -20.67 20.04 -0.92
CA TYR A 175 -20.84 19.41 0.38
C TYR A 175 -22.33 19.42 0.79
N ILE A 176 -22.83 18.29 1.30
CA ILE A 176 -24.18 18.19 1.89
C ILE A 176 -24.08 18.11 3.41
N LYS A 177 -23.46 17.04 3.91
CA LYS A 177 -23.35 16.74 5.34
C LYS A 177 -22.31 15.67 5.63
N PHE A 178 -22.15 15.38 6.90
CA PHE A 178 -21.26 14.35 7.41
C PHE A 178 -22.00 13.47 8.42
N ASP A 179 -21.77 12.16 8.35
CA ASP A 179 -22.38 11.19 9.27
C ASP A 179 -21.28 10.33 9.94
N LYS A 180 -21.32 10.22 11.29
CA LYS A 180 -20.54 9.23 12.05
C LYS A 180 -21.41 8.01 12.33
N VAL A 181 -20.93 6.83 11.96
CA VAL A 181 -21.63 5.57 12.21
C VAL A 181 -20.74 4.67 13.05
N LYS A 182 -21.24 4.23 14.20
CA LYS A 182 -20.53 3.28 15.06
C LYS A 182 -20.35 1.96 14.33
N ASN A 183 -19.12 1.45 14.26
CA ASN A 183 -18.87 0.17 13.63
C ASN A 183 -19.43 -0.95 14.52
N LYS A 184 -20.15 -1.92 13.95
CA LYS A 184 -20.68 -3.06 14.72
C LYS A 184 -19.59 -4.02 15.18
N GLN A 185 -18.44 -4.06 14.48
CA GLN A 185 -17.36 -5.02 14.69
C GLN A 185 -16.14 -4.42 15.40
N SER A 186 -16.10 -3.10 15.63
CA SER A 186 -14.98 -2.43 16.31
C SER A 186 -15.47 -1.36 17.28
N THR A 187 -14.61 -0.95 18.21
CA THR A 187 -14.89 0.16 19.15
C THR A 187 -14.86 1.54 18.47
N GLY A 188 -14.56 1.59 17.17
CA GLY A 188 -14.41 2.82 16.40
C GLY A 188 -15.69 3.30 15.70
N TYR A 189 -15.56 4.47 15.07
CA TYR A 189 -16.58 5.05 14.20
C TYR A 189 -16.08 5.08 12.77
N SER A 190 -16.95 4.69 11.83
CA SER A 190 -16.77 4.99 10.42
C SER A 190 -17.35 6.37 10.12
N VAL A 191 -16.67 7.08 9.24
CA VAL A 191 -16.97 8.46 8.93
C VAL A 191 -17.36 8.55 7.47
N PHE A 192 -18.55 9.09 7.19
CA PHE A 192 -19.09 9.19 5.85
C PHE A 192 -19.33 10.64 5.43
N LEU A 193 -18.86 10.97 4.24
CA LEU A 193 -19.06 12.24 3.56
C LEU A 193 -20.24 12.13 2.61
N HIS A 194 -21.15 13.10 2.70
CA HIS A 194 -22.30 13.22 1.81
C HIS A 194 -22.06 14.42 0.89
N ILE A 195 -21.94 14.16 -0.40
CA ILE A 195 -21.65 15.19 -1.41
C ILE A 195 -22.63 15.08 -2.58
N MET A 196 -22.75 16.16 -3.35
CA MET A 196 -23.56 16.23 -4.56
C MET A 196 -22.69 16.67 -5.74
N ASP A 197 -22.81 16.06 -6.91
CA ASP A 197 -22.12 16.58 -8.11
C ASP A 197 -22.91 17.72 -8.78
N ASN A 198 -22.30 18.35 -9.79
CA ASN A 198 -22.92 19.42 -10.57
C ASN A 198 -24.16 18.97 -11.37
N GLU A 199 -24.35 17.66 -11.57
CA GLU A 199 -25.56 17.09 -12.18
C GLU A 199 -26.66 16.82 -11.13
N GLY A 200 -26.39 17.06 -9.84
CA GLY A 200 -27.33 16.89 -8.74
C GLY A 200 -27.36 15.50 -8.12
N TYR A 201 -26.52 14.56 -8.57
CA TYR A 201 -26.42 13.22 -7.99
C TYR A 201 -25.72 13.25 -6.65
N LYS A 202 -26.22 12.47 -5.70
CA LYS A 202 -25.73 12.44 -4.31
C LYS A 202 -24.94 11.18 -4.02
N TYR A 203 -23.86 11.32 -3.25
CA TYR A 203 -22.94 10.25 -2.92
C TYR A 203 -22.73 10.18 -1.42
N ARG A 204 -22.58 8.96 -0.90
CA ARG A 204 -22.14 8.68 0.48
C ARG A 204 -20.83 7.91 0.43
N ILE A 205 -19.74 8.51 0.87
CA ILE A 205 -18.38 8.01 0.67
C ILE A 205 -17.67 7.88 2.02
N ASP A 206 -17.00 6.76 2.26
CA ASP A 206 -16.12 6.65 3.43
C ASP A 206 -14.98 7.66 3.32
N LYS A 207 -14.72 8.42 4.39
CA LYS A 207 -13.69 9.45 4.42
C LYS A 207 -12.33 8.93 3.95
N ASN A 208 -11.94 7.71 4.33
CA ASN A 208 -10.65 7.13 3.95
C ASN A 208 -10.60 6.77 2.47
N SER A 209 -11.76 6.57 1.83
CA SER A 209 -11.89 6.31 0.40
C SER A 209 -12.10 7.58 -0.44
N PHE A 210 -12.21 8.76 0.18
CA PHE A 210 -12.54 10.00 -0.53
C PHE A 210 -11.50 10.36 -1.60
N HIS A 211 -10.21 10.19 -1.32
CA HIS A 211 -9.16 10.48 -2.31
C HIS A 211 -9.19 9.50 -3.51
N SER A 212 -9.49 8.22 -3.28
CA SER A 212 -9.73 7.27 -4.39
C SER A 212 -10.97 7.65 -5.17
N PHE A 213 -12.05 8.05 -4.47
CA PHE A 213 -13.27 8.51 -5.11
C PHE A 213 -13.01 9.69 -6.06
N LEU A 214 -12.21 10.68 -5.64
CA LEU A 214 -11.87 11.82 -6.51
C LEU A 214 -11.11 11.40 -7.78
N LYS A 215 -10.32 10.32 -7.73
CA LYS A 215 -9.62 9.77 -8.91
C LYS A 215 -10.56 8.96 -9.80
N ASP A 216 -11.47 8.19 -9.20
CA ASP A 216 -12.31 7.21 -9.89
C ASP A 216 -13.67 7.77 -10.33
N ALA A 217 -14.06 8.98 -9.89
CA ALA A 217 -15.40 9.52 -10.09
C ALA A 217 -15.80 9.74 -11.56
N HIS A 218 -14.86 9.61 -12.50
CA HIS A 218 -15.14 9.57 -13.93
C HIS A 218 -15.89 8.30 -14.37
N ASN A 219 -15.91 7.26 -13.56
CA ASN A 219 -16.65 6.03 -13.84
C ASN A 219 -18.07 6.11 -13.27
N GLY A 220 -19.05 6.48 -14.10
CA GLY A 220 -20.46 6.70 -13.74
C GLY A 220 -21.16 5.56 -12.97
N PHE A 221 -20.53 4.39 -12.84
CA PHE A 221 -20.95 3.28 -11.99
C PHE A 221 -21.10 3.61 -10.50
N SER A 222 -20.50 4.70 -10.00
CA SER A 222 -20.64 5.10 -8.59
C SER A 222 -22.02 5.67 -8.26
N ARG A 223 -22.77 6.20 -9.24
CA ARG A 223 -24.07 6.88 -9.06
C ARG A 223 -25.17 5.96 -8.54
N PHE A 224 -25.12 4.69 -8.92
CA PHE A 224 -26.19 3.71 -8.68
C PHE A 224 -25.73 2.51 -7.83
N LYS A 225 -24.68 2.66 -7.01
CA LYS A 225 -24.27 1.58 -6.11
C LYS A 225 -25.39 1.29 -5.12
N THR A 226 -25.86 0.04 -5.08
CA THR A 226 -26.92 -0.44 -4.19
C THR A 226 -26.69 -0.14 -2.71
N SER A 227 -25.43 -0.05 -2.28
CA SER A 227 -25.02 0.34 -0.93
C SER A 227 -25.10 1.84 -0.63
N ASN A 228 -25.29 2.69 -1.66
CA ASN A 228 -25.47 4.13 -1.49
C ASN A 228 -26.92 4.42 -1.08
N ILE A 229 -27.08 5.10 0.05
CA ILE A 229 -28.39 5.50 0.58
C ILE A 229 -29.17 6.42 -0.38
N TYR A 230 -28.47 7.09 -1.30
CA TYR A 230 -29.06 8.00 -2.29
C TYR A 230 -29.45 7.30 -3.60
N THR A 231 -29.36 5.97 -3.68
CA THR A 231 -29.63 5.22 -4.91
C THR A 231 -30.99 5.55 -5.51
N ASN A 232 -32.07 5.57 -4.72
CA ASN A 232 -33.41 5.85 -5.24
C ASN A 232 -33.55 7.30 -5.72
N TYR A 233 -32.98 8.24 -4.96
CA TYR A 233 -32.94 9.64 -5.34
C TYR A 233 -32.19 9.83 -6.66
N ASN A 234 -31.02 9.21 -6.80
CA ASN A 234 -30.19 9.28 -8.00
C ASN A 234 -30.89 8.61 -9.19
N PHE A 235 -31.57 7.49 -8.99
CA PHE A 235 -32.37 6.85 -10.04
C PHE A 235 -33.50 7.74 -10.50
N ASN A 236 -34.31 8.26 -9.59
CA ASN A 236 -35.39 9.17 -9.93
C ASN A 236 -34.88 10.38 -10.72
N LEU A 237 -33.80 11.01 -10.24
CA LEU A 237 -33.17 12.14 -10.93
C LEU A 237 -32.70 11.78 -12.35
N TRP A 238 -32.05 10.61 -12.52
CA TRP A 238 -31.62 10.15 -13.84
C TRP A 238 -32.81 9.89 -14.77
N ILE A 239 -33.84 9.21 -14.27
CA ILE A 239 -35.07 8.88 -15.01
C ILE A 239 -35.75 10.15 -15.50
N THR A 240 -35.96 11.13 -14.61
CA THR A 240 -36.59 12.42 -14.95
C THR A 240 -35.79 13.21 -15.98
N LYS A 241 -34.46 13.11 -15.96
CA LYS A 241 -33.59 13.85 -16.88
C LYS A 241 -33.45 13.22 -18.26
N ASN A 242 -33.51 11.89 -18.35
CA ASN A 242 -33.11 11.16 -19.55
C ASN A 242 -34.25 10.38 -20.21
N THR A 243 -35.42 10.31 -19.57
CA THR A 243 -36.53 9.49 -20.04
C THR A 243 -37.88 10.17 -19.80
N ASN A 244 -38.92 9.61 -20.42
CA ASN A 244 -40.32 9.99 -20.18
C ASN A 244 -41.01 9.10 -19.14
N TYR A 245 -40.23 8.33 -18.35
CA TYR A 245 -40.78 7.51 -17.27
C TYR A 245 -40.79 8.31 -15.97
N GLN A 246 -41.67 7.90 -15.06
CA GLN A 246 -41.67 8.33 -13.67
C GLN A 246 -41.26 7.15 -12.79
N PHE A 247 -40.28 7.38 -11.90
CA PHE A 247 -39.91 6.42 -10.87
C PHE A 247 -41.02 6.34 -9.82
N LEU A 248 -41.48 5.13 -9.52
CA LEU A 248 -42.46 4.89 -8.45
C LEU A 248 -41.74 4.51 -7.16
N GLN A 249 -41.00 3.41 -7.19
CA GLN A 249 -40.32 2.84 -6.04
C GLN A 249 -39.23 1.86 -6.46
N SER A 250 -38.44 1.42 -5.50
CA SER A 250 -37.49 0.32 -5.67
C SER A 250 -37.67 -0.70 -4.55
N GLU A 251 -37.35 -1.95 -4.81
CA GLU A 251 -37.36 -2.99 -3.79
C GLU A 251 -36.25 -4.01 -3.98
N TYR A 252 -35.92 -4.73 -2.90
CA TYR A 252 -34.99 -5.85 -2.92
C TYR A 252 -35.76 -7.15 -2.78
N ILE A 253 -35.72 -7.99 -3.82
CA ILE A 253 -36.33 -9.32 -3.81
C ILE A 253 -35.23 -10.34 -4.03
N ASN A 254 -35.05 -11.28 -3.09
CA ASN A 254 -34.04 -12.35 -3.18
C ASN A 254 -32.62 -11.83 -3.45
N GLY A 255 -32.23 -10.74 -2.77
CA GLY A 255 -30.91 -10.11 -2.93
C GLY A 255 -30.70 -9.32 -4.23
N ARG A 256 -31.74 -9.19 -5.05
CA ARG A 256 -31.71 -8.45 -6.32
C ARG A 256 -32.48 -7.14 -6.20
N PHE A 257 -31.92 -6.08 -6.79
CA PHE A 257 -32.53 -4.74 -6.77
C PHE A 257 -33.43 -4.56 -7.99
N PHE A 258 -34.69 -4.22 -7.73
CA PHE A 258 -35.70 -3.96 -8.76
C PHE A 258 -36.24 -2.54 -8.66
N ILE A 259 -36.64 -2.00 -9.80
CA ILE A 259 -37.22 -0.66 -9.93
C ILE A 259 -38.59 -0.76 -10.58
N HIS A 260 -39.54 -0.03 -10.00
CA HIS A 260 -40.89 0.19 -10.52
C HIS A 260 -40.93 1.55 -11.23
N LEU A 261 -41.30 1.54 -12.51
CA LEU A 261 -41.51 2.75 -13.31
C LEU A 261 -42.95 2.83 -13.81
N ILE A 262 -43.40 4.02 -14.18
CA ILE A 262 -44.61 4.23 -14.97
C ILE A 262 -44.29 5.13 -16.16
N ASP A 263 -44.88 4.88 -17.32
CA ASP A 263 -44.78 5.79 -18.47
C ASP A 263 -45.90 6.83 -18.49
N ASN A 264 -45.85 7.74 -19.47
CA ASN A 264 -46.86 8.78 -19.66
C ASN A 264 -48.26 8.23 -20.04
N GLU A 265 -48.35 6.97 -20.48
CA GLU A 265 -49.61 6.29 -20.81
C GLU A 265 -50.18 5.51 -19.60
N GLY A 266 -49.44 5.47 -18.48
CA GLY A 266 -49.83 4.80 -17.24
C GLY A 266 -49.41 3.32 -17.15
N TYR A 267 -48.62 2.81 -18.09
CA TYR A 267 -48.10 1.43 -18.02
C TYR A 267 -46.99 1.34 -16.98
N LYS A 268 -47.07 0.30 -16.15
CA LYS A 268 -46.10 0.06 -15.08
C LYS A 268 -45.04 -0.95 -15.52
N TYR A 269 -43.79 -0.69 -15.16
CA TYR A 269 -42.64 -1.51 -15.52
C TYR A 269 -41.95 -1.99 -14.26
N PHE A 270 -41.58 -3.28 -14.24
CA PHE A 270 -40.81 -3.87 -13.15
C PHE A 270 -39.49 -4.41 -13.70
N MET A 271 -38.37 -3.77 -13.36
CA MET A 271 -37.07 -4.06 -13.99
C MET A 271 -35.97 -4.35 -12.98
N HIS A 272 -35.18 -5.36 -13.29
CA HIS A 272 -33.94 -5.66 -12.57
C HIS A 272 -32.87 -4.61 -12.88
N LYS A 273 -32.10 -4.20 -11.87
CA LYS A 273 -31.05 -3.17 -11.99
C LYS A 273 -30.08 -3.38 -13.15
N SER A 274 -29.63 -4.61 -13.40
CA SER A 274 -28.67 -4.89 -14.48
C SER A 274 -29.19 -4.48 -15.86
N ASN A 275 -30.51 -4.57 -16.06
CA ASN A 275 -31.14 -4.14 -17.31
C ASN A 275 -31.12 -2.63 -17.42
N ILE A 276 -31.26 -1.93 -16.29
CA ILE A 276 -31.17 -0.47 -16.22
C ILE A 276 -29.74 -0.02 -16.50
N ASP A 277 -28.73 -0.70 -15.96
CA ASP A 277 -27.33 -0.40 -16.27
C ASP A 277 -27.06 -0.56 -17.78
N LEU A 278 -27.65 -1.56 -18.43
CA LEU A 278 -27.59 -1.75 -19.89
C LEU A 278 -28.34 -0.66 -20.66
N ILE A 279 -29.53 -0.26 -20.20
CA ILE A 279 -30.32 0.83 -20.77
C ILE A 279 -29.55 2.15 -20.70
N ILE A 280 -29.00 2.47 -19.52
CA ILE A 280 -28.18 3.66 -19.28
C ILE A 280 -26.96 3.64 -20.20
N LYS A 281 -26.22 2.52 -20.24
CA LYS A 281 -24.97 2.41 -20.99
C LYS A 281 -25.16 2.55 -22.49
N ASN A 282 -26.27 2.05 -23.02
CA ASN A 282 -26.52 1.97 -24.46
C ASN A 282 -27.56 2.98 -24.96
N ASN A 283 -28.08 3.84 -24.08
CA ASN A 283 -29.17 4.79 -24.38
C ASN A 283 -30.38 4.12 -25.07
N ILE A 284 -30.73 2.91 -24.65
CA ILE A 284 -31.79 2.11 -25.29
C ILE A 284 -33.16 2.55 -24.78
N LYS A 285 -34.10 2.83 -25.68
CA LYS A 285 -35.52 3.00 -25.31
C LYS A 285 -36.08 1.69 -24.75
N ILE A 286 -36.73 1.74 -23.59
CA ILE A 286 -37.35 0.58 -22.96
C ILE A 286 -38.59 0.19 -23.79
N ASN A 287 -38.46 -0.84 -24.64
CA ASN A 287 -39.58 -1.38 -25.42
C ASN A 287 -40.39 -2.45 -24.68
N MET A 288 -40.14 -2.70 -23.38
CA MET A 288 -40.79 -3.77 -22.62
C MET A 288 -42.14 -3.34 -22.04
N ARG A 289 -43.21 -3.30 -22.83
CA ARG A 289 -44.56 -3.02 -22.31
C ARG A 289 -45.07 -4.16 -21.43
N PHE A 290 -45.49 -3.85 -20.20
CA PHE A 290 -46.35 -4.74 -19.41
C PHE A 290 -47.80 -4.29 -19.58
N CYS A 291 -48.70 -5.21 -19.93
CA CYS A 291 -50.13 -4.90 -20.08
C CYS A 291 -50.78 -4.59 -18.71
N LYS A 292 -51.91 -3.89 -18.73
CA LYS A 292 -52.68 -3.40 -17.56
C LYS A 292 -53.10 -4.49 -16.56
N ASP A 293 -53.00 -5.77 -16.92
CA ASP A 293 -53.65 -6.90 -16.24
C ASP A 293 -52.70 -7.92 -15.57
N ASN A 294 -51.52 -7.50 -15.07
CA ASN A 294 -50.69 -8.31 -14.17
C ASN A 294 -50.13 -9.66 -14.70
N ILE A 295 -49.99 -9.87 -16.02
CA ILE A 295 -49.34 -11.07 -16.54
C ILE A 295 -47.87 -10.78 -16.87
N LEU A 296 -46.97 -11.41 -16.09
CA LEU A 296 -45.53 -11.46 -16.31
C LEU A 296 -45.22 -12.23 -17.60
N TYR A 297 -44.73 -11.55 -18.64
CA TYR A 297 -44.10 -12.22 -19.78
C TYR A 297 -42.58 -12.14 -19.71
N ARG A 298 -41.98 -13.30 -20.00
CA ARG A 298 -40.56 -13.59 -20.08
C ARG A 298 -39.96 -12.86 -21.29
N ILE A 299 -38.82 -12.20 -21.08
CA ILE A 299 -38.06 -11.50 -22.13
C ILE A 299 -37.60 -12.51 -23.19
N LEU A 300 -37.97 -12.28 -24.45
CA LEU A 300 -37.21 -12.78 -25.61
C LEU A 300 -36.09 -11.76 -25.86
N MET A 301 -34.84 -12.24 -25.82
CA MET A 301 -33.66 -11.48 -26.26
C MET A 301 -33.69 -11.28 -27.77
#